data_AF-A0A8C5TGH1-F1
#
_entry.id   AF-A0A8C5TGH1-F1
#
_cell.length_a   1.000
_cell.length_b   1.000
_cell.length_c   1.000
_cell.angle_alpha   90.00
_cell.angle_beta   90.00
_cell.angle_gamma   90.00
#
_symmetry.space_group_name_H-M   'P 1'
#
loop_
_entity.id
_entity.type
_entity.pdbx_description
1 polymer ?
#
loop_
_entity_poly.entity_id
_entity_poly.type
_entity_poly.pdbx_seq_one_letter_code
_entity_poly.pdbx_strand_id
1 'polypeptide(L)'
;AFTEHWKGITGYYLEATDESTPARQTDIPWRLRQMRDILVYEEQQRPAGDTGPCLEYLLQHKLLETLGTLGKAEYPPGMRQQVLLFFSRLLGQLQHPLLHYLNVHRPVQKLLQLSGDRLGSGTEKEEVQLAAVLCSKIQQDPSLLPYILEVGRFGVPCGVWDRFIGIFDPF
;
A
#
# COMPACT_ATOMS: atom_id res chain seq x y z
N ALA A 1 18.74 -9.59 -3.74
CA ALA A 1 17.42 -10.12 -3.33
C ALA A 1 16.31 -9.09 -3.51
N PHE A 2 16.23 -8.01 -2.71
CA PHE A 2 15.11 -7.05 -2.79
C PHE A 2 14.85 -6.48 -4.20
N THR A 3 15.89 -5.92 -4.82
CA THR A 3 15.80 -5.30 -6.15
C THR A 3 15.52 -6.31 -7.26
N GLU A 4 15.85 -7.59 -7.07
CA GLU A 4 15.56 -8.67 -8.00
C GLU A 4 14.06 -9.01 -7.99
N HIS A 5 13.44 -9.10 -6.81
CA HIS A 5 11.99 -9.28 -6.72
C HIS A 5 11.24 -8.10 -7.35
N TRP A 6 11.69 -6.87 -7.11
CA TRP A 6 11.12 -5.70 -7.75
C TRP A 6 11.22 -5.76 -9.28
N LYS A 7 12.41 -6.07 -9.81
CA LYS A 7 12.62 -6.25 -11.25
C LYS A 7 11.71 -7.32 -11.84
N GLY A 8 11.51 -8.43 -11.14
CA GLY A 8 10.59 -9.48 -11.57
C GLY A 8 9.13 -9.03 -11.62
N ILE A 9 8.68 -8.19 -10.67
CA ILE A 9 7.33 -7.60 -10.71
C ILE A 9 7.20 -6.69 -11.93
N THR A 10 8.12 -5.76 -12.13
CA THR A 10 8.06 -4.83 -13.26
C THR A 10 8.31 -5.51 -14.61
N GLY A 11 9.11 -6.58 -14.62
CA GLY A 11 9.42 -7.38 -15.80
C GLY A 11 8.19 -8.05 -16.38
N TYR A 12 7.27 -8.51 -15.52
CA TYR A 12 5.95 -9.01 -15.94
C TYR A 12 5.21 -8.01 -16.85
N TYR A 13 5.33 -6.70 -16.60
CA TYR A 13 4.66 -5.67 -17.39
C TYR A 13 5.42 -5.25 -18.65
N LEU A 14 6.70 -5.60 -18.74
CA LEU A 14 7.56 -5.32 -19.90
C LEU A 14 7.54 -6.47 -20.90
N GLU A 15 7.41 -7.69 -20.40
CA GLU A 15 7.18 -8.88 -21.19
C GLU A 15 5.71 -8.86 -21.65
N ALA A 16 5.44 -9.18 -22.92
CA ALA A 16 4.08 -9.27 -23.46
C ALA A 16 3.38 -10.54 -22.92
N THR A 17 3.22 -10.61 -21.61
CA THR A 17 2.57 -11.71 -20.90
C THR A 17 1.08 -11.72 -21.20
N ASP A 18 0.47 -12.90 -21.16
CA ASP A 18 -0.98 -13.08 -21.34
C ASP A 18 -1.77 -12.12 -20.43
N GLU A 19 -2.44 -11.17 -21.08
CA GLU A 19 -3.16 -10.08 -20.42
C GLU A 19 -4.37 -10.57 -19.59
N SER A 20 -4.76 -11.83 -19.75
CA SER A 20 -5.91 -12.41 -19.06
C SER A 20 -5.56 -13.15 -17.76
N THR A 21 -4.30 -13.50 -17.54
CA THR A 21 -3.89 -14.27 -16.35
C THR A 21 -4.06 -13.43 -15.08
N PRO A 22 -4.90 -13.84 -14.10
CA PRO A 22 -5.10 -13.08 -12.87
C PRO A 22 -3.83 -12.94 -12.04
N ALA A 23 -3.66 -11.80 -11.37
CA ALA A 23 -2.48 -11.49 -10.54
C ALA A 23 -2.15 -12.58 -9.52
N ARG A 24 -3.17 -13.22 -8.94
CA ARG A 24 -3.01 -14.30 -7.95
C ARG A 24 -2.35 -15.58 -8.50
N GLN A 25 -2.35 -15.77 -9.82
CA GLN A 25 -1.78 -16.91 -10.52
C GLN A 25 -0.39 -16.62 -11.11
N THR A 26 0.11 -15.39 -10.97
CA THR A 26 1.46 -15.02 -11.38
C THR A 26 2.41 -15.07 -10.18
N ASP A 27 3.69 -14.80 -10.41
CA ASP A 27 4.70 -14.65 -9.35
C ASP A 27 4.54 -13.35 -8.54
N ILE A 28 3.76 -12.38 -9.01
CA ILE A 28 3.66 -11.04 -8.41
C ILE A 28 3.35 -11.11 -6.90
N PRO A 29 2.35 -11.87 -6.42
CA PRO A 29 2.03 -11.94 -4.99
C PRO A 29 3.18 -12.49 -4.15
N TRP A 30 3.92 -13.47 -4.68
CA TRP A 30 5.07 -14.04 -3.98
C TRP A 30 6.21 -13.02 -3.91
N ARG A 31 6.54 -12.35 -5.02
CA ARG A 31 7.58 -11.31 -5.06
C ARG A 31 7.27 -10.15 -4.12
N LEU A 32 6.02 -9.68 -4.07
CA LEU A 32 5.57 -8.65 -3.12
C LEU A 32 5.76 -9.09 -1.66
N ARG A 33 5.42 -10.35 -1.32
CA ARG A 33 5.67 -10.88 0.02
C ARG A 33 7.15 -10.91 0.35
N GLN A 34 7.99 -11.40 -0.56
CA GLN A 34 9.45 -11.44 -0.37
C GLN A 34 10.04 -10.06 -0.15
N MET A 35 9.64 -9.06 -0.96
CA MET A 35 10.09 -7.67 -0.78
C MET A 35 9.77 -7.15 0.63
N ARG A 36 8.54 -7.37 1.10
CA ARG A 36 8.13 -6.97 2.46
C ARG A 36 8.94 -7.72 3.52
N ASP A 37 9.07 -9.04 3.41
CA ASP A 37 9.77 -9.86 4.41
C ASP A 37 11.25 -9.47 4.52
N ILE A 38 11.88 -9.11 3.40
CA ILE A 38 13.24 -8.57 3.39
C ILE A 38 13.30 -7.22 4.12
N LEU A 39 12.35 -6.31 3.90
CA LEU A 39 12.32 -5.01 4.60
C LEU A 39 12.13 -5.19 6.11
N VAL A 40 11.21 -6.06 6.52
CA VAL A 40 10.96 -6.35 7.94
C VAL A 40 12.19 -6.98 8.59
N TYR A 41 12.83 -7.93 7.90
CA TYR A 41 14.07 -8.52 8.38
C TYR A 41 15.20 -7.48 8.48
N GLU A 42 15.35 -6.61 7.48
CA GLU A 42 16.34 -5.54 7.47
C GLU A 42 16.16 -4.58 8.66
N GLU A 43 14.93 -4.19 8.98
CA GLU A 43 14.61 -3.34 10.14
C GLU A 43 15.01 -4.01 11.47
N GLN A 44 14.78 -5.32 11.61
CA GLN A 44 15.11 -6.07 12.84
C GLN A 44 16.61 -6.23 13.08
N GLN A 45 17.43 -6.23 12.03
CA GLN A 45 18.88 -6.35 12.15
C GLN A 45 19.57 -5.01 12.44
N ARG A 46 18.82 -3.90 12.48
CA ARG A 46 19.37 -2.55 12.54
C ARG A 46 19.05 -1.83 13.85
N PRO A 47 19.90 -0.88 14.27
CA PRO A 47 19.57 0.05 15.33
C PRO A 47 18.34 0.89 14.97
N ALA A 48 17.55 1.26 15.98
CA ALA A 48 16.40 2.13 15.79
C ALA A 48 16.82 3.47 15.16
N GLY A 49 16.16 3.85 14.06
CA GLY A 49 16.40 5.09 13.33
C GLY A 49 17.37 4.99 12.15
N ASP A 50 18.07 3.87 11.96
CA ASP A 50 18.86 3.64 10.76
C ASP A 50 17.99 3.10 9.62
N THR A 51 18.12 3.70 8.43
CA THR A 51 17.38 3.24 7.25
C THR A 51 18.27 2.29 6.47
N GLY A 52 17.84 1.05 6.29
CA GLY A 52 18.63 0.08 5.53
C GLY A 52 18.56 0.27 4.01
N PRO A 53 19.52 -0.31 3.25
CA PRO A 53 19.62 -0.11 1.81
C PRO A 53 18.38 -0.59 1.05
N CYS A 54 17.64 -1.59 1.54
CA CYS A 54 16.40 -2.02 0.89
C CYS A 54 15.30 -0.97 1.06
N LEU A 55 15.15 -0.43 2.28
CA LEU A 55 14.19 0.64 2.54
C LEU A 55 14.58 1.95 1.85
N GLU A 56 15.87 2.31 1.86
CA GLU A 56 16.39 3.46 1.10
C GLU A 56 16.07 3.33 -0.39
N TYR A 57 16.33 2.15 -0.98
CA TYR A 57 16.00 1.88 -2.37
C TYR A 57 14.50 2.02 -2.63
N LEU A 58 13.65 1.47 -1.76
CA LEU A 58 12.19 1.58 -1.87
C LEU A 58 11.73 3.04 -1.94
N LEU A 59 12.28 3.88 -1.06
CA LEU A 59 11.93 5.30 -0.94
C LEU A 59 12.51 6.10 -2.12
N GLN A 60 13.81 5.99 -2.40
CA GLN A 60 14.50 6.73 -3.46
C GLN A 60 13.90 6.46 -4.84
N HIS A 61 13.57 5.19 -5.13
CA HIS A 61 12.98 4.79 -6.40
C HIS A 61 11.46 4.87 -6.44
N LYS A 62 10.81 5.35 -5.37
CA LYS A 62 9.36 5.57 -5.28
C LYS A 62 8.52 4.34 -5.63
N LEU A 63 8.96 3.16 -5.19
CA LEU A 63 8.33 1.90 -5.60
C LEU A 63 6.85 1.82 -5.20
N LEU A 64 6.48 2.44 -4.07
CA LEU A 64 5.09 2.52 -3.61
C LEU A 64 4.21 3.39 -4.53
N GLU A 65 4.74 4.45 -5.14
CA GLU A 65 4.01 5.23 -6.16
C GLU A 65 3.75 4.39 -7.42
N THR A 66 4.75 3.61 -7.85
CA THR A 66 4.60 2.69 -8.97
C THR A 66 3.55 1.63 -8.66
N LEU A 67 3.63 0.98 -7.49
CA LEU A 67 2.62 0.00 -7.06
C LEU A 67 1.21 0.59 -6.97
N GLY A 68 1.07 1.82 -6.48
CA GLY A 68 -0.21 2.52 -6.49
C GLY A 68 -0.77 2.71 -7.90
N THR A 69 0.09 3.03 -8.87
CA THR A 69 -0.28 3.15 -10.29
C THR A 69 -0.71 1.79 -10.86
N LEU A 70 0.02 0.72 -10.57
CA LEU A 70 -0.34 -0.65 -11.01
C LEU A 70 -1.67 -1.11 -10.41
N GLY A 71 -1.90 -0.83 -9.13
CA GLY A 71 -3.18 -1.12 -8.47
C GLY A 71 -4.35 -0.31 -9.03
N LYS A 72 -4.10 0.93 -9.50
CA LYS A 72 -5.11 1.73 -10.21
C LYS A 72 -5.40 1.18 -11.62
N ALA A 73 -4.37 0.74 -12.33
CA ALA A 73 -4.52 0.14 -13.64
C ALA A 73 -5.34 -1.16 -13.61
N GLU A 74 -5.39 -1.82 -12.44
CA GLU A 74 -6.09 -3.08 -12.22
C GLU A 74 -5.71 -4.16 -13.25
N TYR A 75 -4.43 -4.18 -13.56
CA TYR A 75 -3.82 -5.08 -14.51
C TYR A 75 -2.56 -5.70 -13.91
N PRO A 76 -2.37 -7.04 -13.97
CA PRO A 76 -3.37 -8.03 -14.37
C PRO A 76 -4.61 -8.04 -13.44
N PRO A 77 -5.72 -8.72 -13.79
CA PRO A 77 -6.92 -8.75 -12.97
C PRO A 77 -6.62 -9.17 -11.51
N GLY A 78 -7.11 -8.39 -10.54
CA GLY A 78 -6.83 -8.60 -9.11
C GLY A 78 -5.54 -7.93 -8.61
N MET A 79 -4.86 -7.12 -9.42
CA MET A 79 -3.63 -6.43 -9.00
C MET A 79 -3.89 -5.43 -7.86
N ARG A 80 -5.00 -4.70 -7.88
CA ARG A 80 -5.43 -3.79 -6.80
C ARG A 80 -5.50 -4.52 -5.48
N GLN A 81 -6.08 -5.73 -5.45
CA GLN A 81 -6.14 -6.56 -4.25
C GLN A 81 -4.73 -6.85 -3.72
N GLN A 82 -3.79 -7.22 -4.59
CA GLN A 82 -2.41 -7.50 -4.19
C GLN A 82 -1.69 -6.24 -3.67
N VAL A 83 -1.94 -5.09 -4.29
CA VAL A 83 -1.37 -3.81 -3.86
C VAL A 83 -1.92 -3.40 -2.49
N LEU A 84 -3.24 -3.44 -2.28
CA LEU A 84 -3.85 -3.12 -0.98
C LEU A 84 -3.30 -4.04 0.12
N LEU A 85 -3.24 -5.35 -0.13
CA LEU A 85 -2.66 -6.31 0.82
C LEU A 85 -1.19 -6.02 1.13
N PHE A 86 -0.40 -5.63 0.12
CA PHE A 86 1.00 -5.28 0.31
C PHE A 86 1.13 -4.03 1.18
N PHE A 87 0.40 -2.95 0.87
CA PHE A 87 0.41 -1.72 1.66
C PHE A 87 -0.03 -1.95 3.10
N SER A 88 -1.15 -2.65 3.33
CA SER A 88 -1.66 -2.95 4.68
C SER A 88 -0.63 -3.71 5.51
N ARG A 89 0.00 -4.74 4.93
CA ARG A 89 0.99 -5.54 5.66
C ARG A 89 2.31 -4.80 5.86
N LEU A 90 2.77 -4.06 4.87
CA LEU A 90 4.00 -3.27 4.96
C LEU A 90 3.89 -2.23 6.06
N LEU A 91 2.82 -1.42 6.03
CA LEU A 91 2.58 -0.38 7.03
C LEU A 91 2.30 -0.97 8.42
N GLY A 92 1.63 -2.12 8.50
CA GLY A 92 1.33 -2.77 9.78
C GLY A 92 2.55 -3.41 10.45
N GLN A 93 3.54 -3.86 9.68
CA GLN A 93 4.68 -4.61 10.20
C GLN A 93 5.93 -3.75 10.43
N LEU A 94 6.19 -2.77 9.55
CA LEU A 94 7.33 -1.87 9.71
C LEU A 94 7.06 -0.84 10.81
N GLN A 95 8.05 -0.67 11.67
CA GLN A 95 8.05 0.35 12.73
C GLN A 95 8.56 1.69 12.21
N HIS A 96 9.39 1.69 11.16
CA HIS A 96 9.88 2.89 10.49
C HIS A 96 8.70 3.80 10.09
N PRO A 97 8.78 5.12 10.34
CA PRO A 97 7.65 6.03 10.19
C PRO A 97 7.32 6.37 8.73
N LEU A 98 7.03 5.35 7.90
CA LEU A 98 6.88 5.44 6.44
C LEU A 98 5.87 6.50 5.98
N LEU A 99 4.80 6.73 6.74
CA LEU A 99 3.73 7.67 6.36
C LEU A 99 4.19 9.14 6.35
N HIS A 100 5.32 9.46 6.99
CA HIS A 100 5.92 10.79 6.93
C HIS A 100 6.51 11.13 5.56
N TYR A 101 6.80 10.11 4.75
CA TYR A 101 7.36 10.33 3.43
C TYR A 101 6.25 10.60 2.40
N LEU A 102 6.42 11.67 1.62
CA LEU A 102 5.47 12.13 0.60
C LEU A 102 5.14 11.05 -0.46
N ASN A 103 6.15 10.31 -0.86
CA ASN A 103 6.10 9.18 -1.81
C ASN A 103 5.42 7.92 -1.21
N VAL A 104 4.99 7.97 0.05
CA VAL A 104 4.25 6.88 0.72
C VAL A 104 2.82 7.29 1.03
N HIS A 105 2.58 8.43 1.70
CA HIS A 105 1.20 8.79 2.07
C HIS A 105 0.34 9.16 0.85
N ARG A 106 0.91 9.73 -0.22
CA ARG A 106 0.14 10.03 -1.45
C ARG A 106 -0.40 8.78 -2.14
N PRO A 107 0.39 7.71 -2.37
CA PRO A 107 -0.14 6.43 -2.85
C PRO A 107 -1.24 5.85 -1.97
N VAL A 108 -1.09 5.95 -0.64
CA VAL A 108 -2.10 5.49 0.32
C VAL A 108 -3.42 6.27 0.15
N GLN A 109 -3.37 7.60 0.09
CA GLN A 109 -4.55 8.43 -0.15
C GLN A 109 -5.25 8.07 -1.47
N LYS A 110 -4.48 7.87 -2.55
CA LYS A 110 -5.01 7.47 -3.86
C LYS A 110 -5.69 6.11 -3.80
N LEU A 111 -5.12 5.14 -3.08
CA LEU A 111 -5.71 3.82 -2.90
C LEU A 111 -7.06 3.90 -2.18
N LEU A 112 -7.17 4.75 -1.15
CA LEU A 112 -8.42 4.97 -0.40
C LEU A 112 -9.49 5.64 -1.27
N GLN A 113 -9.15 6.66 -2.07
CA GLN A 113 -10.09 7.37 -2.95
C GLN A 113 -10.75 6.44 -3.97
N LEU A 114 -9.98 5.50 -4.53
CA LEU A 114 -10.49 4.54 -5.52
C LEU A 114 -11.51 3.54 -4.96
N SER A 115 -11.67 3.46 -3.64
CA SER A 115 -12.62 2.57 -2.96
C SER A 115 -14.08 3.02 -3.10
N GLY A 116 -14.31 4.30 -3.41
CA GLY A 116 -15.67 4.86 -3.60
C GLY A 116 -16.20 4.77 -5.02
N ASP A 117 -15.34 4.58 -6.01
CA ASP A 117 -15.68 4.79 -7.43
C ASP A 117 -16.19 3.52 -8.15
N ARG A 118 -16.03 2.32 -7.56
CA ARG A 118 -16.41 1.05 -8.20
C ARG A 118 -17.13 0.12 -7.24
N LEU A 119 -18.46 0.23 -7.21
CA LEU A 119 -19.33 -0.85 -6.71
C LEU A 119 -18.91 -2.16 -7.40
N GLY A 120 -18.39 -3.14 -6.65
CA GLY A 120 -18.10 -4.49 -7.14
C GLY A 120 -16.64 -4.86 -7.43
N SER A 121 -15.63 -4.11 -6.98
CA SER A 121 -14.21 -4.51 -7.14
C SER A 121 -13.81 -5.77 -6.37
N GLY A 122 -14.62 -6.21 -5.40
CA GLY A 122 -14.30 -7.33 -4.52
C GLY A 122 -13.12 -7.07 -3.56
N THR A 123 -12.65 -5.82 -3.44
CA THR A 123 -11.51 -5.42 -2.59
C THR A 123 -11.90 -4.81 -1.24
N GLU A 124 -13.18 -4.85 -0.89
CA GLU A 124 -13.72 -4.20 0.33
C GLU A 124 -13.00 -4.68 1.60
N LYS A 125 -12.67 -5.98 1.68
CA LYS A 125 -11.96 -6.56 2.82
C LYS A 125 -10.56 -5.98 2.96
N GLU A 126 -9.84 -5.86 1.86
CA GLU A 126 -8.48 -5.31 1.82
C GLU A 126 -8.47 -3.80 2.09
N GLU A 127 -9.49 -3.08 1.65
CA GLU A 127 -9.68 -1.65 1.92
C GLU A 127 -9.96 -1.42 3.41
N VAL A 128 -10.84 -2.21 4.03
CA VAL A 128 -11.09 -2.19 5.48
C VAL A 128 -9.83 -2.59 6.26
N GLN A 129 -9.02 -3.52 5.75
CA GLN A 129 -7.76 -3.86 6.39
C GLN A 129 -6.75 -2.70 6.33
N LEU A 130 -6.61 -2.03 5.18
CA LEU A 130 -5.73 -0.88 5.02
C LEU A 130 -6.19 0.26 5.94
N ALA A 131 -7.49 0.52 5.95
CA ALA A 131 -8.15 1.45 6.85
C ALA A 131 -7.75 1.23 8.31
N ALA A 132 -7.96 0.01 8.82
CA ALA A 132 -7.65 -0.33 10.21
C ALA A 132 -6.16 -0.12 10.56
N VAL A 133 -5.25 -0.45 9.63
CA VAL A 133 -3.81 -0.21 9.83
C VAL A 133 -3.50 1.28 9.92
N LEU A 134 -4.10 2.10 9.06
CA LEU A 134 -3.93 3.55 9.10
C LEU A 134 -4.50 4.15 10.39
N CYS A 135 -5.67 3.69 10.85
CA CYS A 135 -6.25 4.09 12.13
C CYS A 135 -5.28 3.80 13.28
N SER A 136 -4.71 2.60 13.31
CA SER A 136 -3.73 2.22 14.33
C SER A 136 -2.48 3.11 14.28
N LYS A 137 -1.97 3.44 13.09
CA LYS A 137 -0.83 4.36 12.95
C LYS A 137 -1.16 5.79 13.37
N ILE A 138 -2.35 6.29 13.06
CA ILE A 138 -2.83 7.61 13.50
C ILE A 138 -3.01 7.66 15.03
N GLN A 139 -3.52 6.60 15.64
CA GLN A 139 -3.63 6.51 17.11
C GLN A 139 -2.25 6.55 17.78
N GLN A 140 -1.24 5.92 17.17
CA GLN A 140 0.15 5.96 17.63
C GLN A 140 0.80 7.32 17.41
N ASP A 141 0.48 7.97 16.29
CA ASP A 141 1.00 9.28 15.91
C ASP A 141 -0.11 10.16 15.29
N PRO A 142 -0.76 11.00 16.11
CA PRO A 142 -1.82 11.90 15.66
C PRO A 142 -1.38 12.93 14.63
N SER A 143 -0.08 13.19 14.48
CA SER A 143 0.45 14.10 13.45
C SER A 143 0.26 13.57 12.04
N LEU A 144 -0.01 12.27 11.88
CA LEU A 144 -0.34 11.65 10.61
C LEU A 144 -1.72 12.01 10.07
N LEU A 145 -2.62 12.46 10.95
CA LEU A 145 -4.02 12.73 10.62
C LEU A 145 -4.17 13.71 9.43
N PRO A 146 -3.51 14.88 9.39
CA PRO A 146 -3.65 15.81 8.27
C PRO A 146 -3.16 15.21 6.94
N TYR A 147 -2.05 14.46 6.96
CA TYR A 147 -1.50 13.85 5.74
C TYR A 147 -2.39 12.74 5.19
N ILE A 148 -3.13 12.02 6.03
CA ILE A 148 -4.04 10.96 5.60
C ILE A 148 -5.42 11.53 5.24
N LEU A 149 -5.90 12.55 5.97
CA LEU A 149 -7.21 13.18 5.77
C LEU A 149 -7.24 14.27 4.70
N GLU A 150 -6.11 14.76 4.18
CA GLU A 150 -6.05 15.72 3.07
C GLU A 150 -6.67 15.23 1.73
N VAL A 151 -7.37 14.10 1.76
CA VAL A 151 -8.28 13.60 0.72
C VAL A 151 -9.39 14.61 0.33
N GLY A 152 -9.64 15.66 1.13
CA GLY A 152 -10.79 16.57 0.96
C GLY A 152 -10.63 17.82 0.08
N ARG A 153 -9.50 18.09 -0.59
CA ARG A 153 -9.36 19.34 -1.40
C ARG A 153 -9.78 19.26 -2.87
N PHE A 154 -10.15 18.08 -3.37
CA PHE A 154 -10.74 17.91 -4.70
C PHE A 154 -12.01 17.06 -4.56
N GLY A 155 -13.17 17.71 -4.55
CA GLY A 155 -14.43 17.16 -4.04
C GLY A 155 -14.89 15.85 -4.67
N VAL A 156 -15.11 14.83 -3.82
CA VAL A 156 -15.86 13.58 -4.07
C VAL A 156 -16.38 13.06 -2.69
N PRO A 157 -17.51 12.33 -2.60
CA PRO A 157 -18.38 12.28 -1.41
C PRO A 157 -17.91 11.37 -0.26
N CYS A 158 -18.45 11.69 0.93
CA CYS A 158 -18.18 11.21 2.29
C CYS A 158 -18.32 9.70 2.60
N GLY A 159 -18.53 8.82 1.62
CA GLY A 159 -19.02 7.45 1.90
C GLY A 159 -18.05 6.51 2.60
N VAL A 160 -16.73 6.69 2.41
CA VAL A 160 -15.72 5.84 3.07
C VAL A 160 -15.47 6.31 4.50
N TRP A 161 -15.46 7.63 4.73
CA TRP A 161 -15.15 8.22 6.03
C TRP A 161 -16.26 8.05 7.06
N ASP A 162 -17.53 8.01 6.62
CA ASP A 162 -18.66 7.70 7.52
C ASP A 162 -18.51 6.30 8.17
N ARG A 163 -17.85 5.34 7.49
CA ARG A 163 -17.52 4.03 8.08
C ARG A 163 -16.30 4.07 9.01
N PHE A 164 -15.35 4.97 8.78
CA PHE A 164 -14.17 5.13 9.64
C PHE A 164 -14.51 5.84 10.96
N ILE A 165 -15.40 6.83 10.93
CA ILE A 165 -15.90 7.48 12.15
C ILE A 165 -16.60 6.45 13.05
N GLY A 166 -17.39 5.53 12.47
CA GLY A 166 -18.02 4.44 13.23
C GLY A 166 -17.06 3.39 13.82
N ILE A 167 -15.77 3.36 13.44
CA ILE A 167 -14.75 2.50 14.07
C ILE A 167 -14.12 3.20 15.29
N PHE A 168 -14.18 4.54 15.34
CA PHE A 168 -13.62 5.35 16.43
C PHE A 168 -14.64 5.79 17.48
N ASP A 169 -15.94 5.56 17.25
CA ASP A 169 -17.01 5.81 18.23
C ASP A 169 -17.51 4.48 18.82
N PRO A 170 -17.14 4.13 20.07
CA PRO A 170 -17.80 3.09 20.83
C PRO A 170 -18.99 3.73 21.57
N PHE A 171 -20.11 3.91 20.88
CA PHE A 171 -21.42 4.09 21.50
C PHE A 171 -22.39 3.01 20.98
#